data_AF-A0A257NNG3-F1
#
_entry.id   AF-A0A257NNG3-F1
#
_cell.length_a   1.000
_cell.length_b   1.000
_cell.length_c   1.000
_cell.angle_alpha   90.00
_cell.angle_beta   90.00
_cell.angle_gamma   90.00
#
_symmetry.space_group_name_H-M   'P 1'
#
loop_
_entity.id
_entity.type
_entity.pdbx_description
1 polymer ?
#
loop_
_entity_poly.entity_id
_entity_poly.type
_entity_poly.pdbx_seq_one_letter_code
_entity_poly.pdbx_strand_id
1 'polypeptide(L)'
;MQSFSRTSVFWGTSLSVLGVFAPPMIESAKADENLLGYTVGAETTPKGGNELYLWNTVHTGKRQGSYRADYFRLEYERGLTDDLSASVYLNGYRHNYSGSPVPGEIDGGLKQTKLSGFSVEVKKMLLSPYKDDLGVALYGELTYDTVDSITGAGIRGWEIETKLIFQKPFMDGQLQWLTNIELEAETAKDNTSGMVESALA
;
A
#
# COMPACT_ATOMS: atom_id res chain seq x y z
N MET A 1 -32.99 67.01 18.97
CA MET A 1 -33.22 67.12 17.51
C MET A 1 -32.66 65.89 16.83
N GLN A 2 -33.55 65.14 16.17
CA GLN A 2 -33.39 64.18 15.05
C GLN A 2 -32.27 63.12 15.13
N SER A 3 -32.51 61.80 15.22
CA SER A 3 -33.29 60.85 14.38
C SER A 3 -32.35 59.98 13.54
N PHE A 4 -32.34 58.66 13.78
CA PHE A 4 -32.86 57.63 12.87
C PHE A 4 -32.35 56.23 13.24
N SER A 5 -33.29 55.28 13.34
CA SER A 5 -33.05 53.84 13.39
C SER A 5 -32.54 53.30 12.04
N ARG A 6 -31.87 52.15 12.05
CA ARG A 6 -32.05 51.12 11.00
C ARG A 6 -31.60 49.74 11.47
N THR A 7 -32.58 48.87 11.62
CA THR A 7 -32.50 47.40 11.56
C THR A 7 -32.12 46.97 10.15
N SER A 8 -31.33 45.90 10.02
CA SER A 8 -31.41 45.00 8.87
C SER A 8 -31.03 43.58 9.27
N VAL A 9 -32.06 42.73 9.27
CA VAL A 9 -31.98 41.27 9.28
C VAL A 9 -31.48 40.83 7.90
N PHE A 10 -30.41 40.04 7.85
CA PHE A 10 -30.03 39.32 6.64
C PHE A 10 -30.49 37.87 6.77
N TRP A 11 -31.49 37.50 5.97
CA TRP A 11 -31.88 36.13 5.69
C TRP A 11 -30.90 35.56 4.66
N GLY A 12 -30.13 34.56 5.06
CA GLY A 12 -29.36 33.72 4.15
C GLY A 12 -30.12 32.41 3.93
N THR A 13 -30.78 32.29 2.79
CA THR A 13 -31.41 31.05 2.30
C THR A 13 -30.33 30.00 2.03
N SER A 14 -30.35 28.89 2.76
CA SER A 14 -29.58 27.70 2.40
C SER A 14 -30.26 27.00 1.23
N LEU A 15 -29.61 26.98 0.08
CA LEU A 15 -30.02 26.13 -1.04
C LEU A 15 -29.41 24.75 -0.84
N SER A 16 -30.19 23.84 -0.25
CA SER A 16 -29.83 22.42 -0.13
C SER A 16 -30.08 21.74 -1.48
N VAL A 17 -29.02 21.48 -2.26
CA VAL A 17 -29.11 20.52 -3.36
C VAL A 17 -29.02 19.12 -2.75
N LEU A 18 -30.19 18.53 -2.49
CA LEU A 18 -30.36 17.11 -2.22
C LEU A 18 -30.09 16.33 -3.52
N GLY A 19 -28.80 16.12 -3.82
CA GLY A 19 -28.38 15.04 -4.69
C GLY A 19 -28.31 13.77 -3.86
N VAL A 20 -29.38 12.96 -3.88
CA VAL A 20 -29.38 11.60 -3.33
C VAL A 20 -28.49 10.73 -4.20
N PHE A 21 -27.18 10.83 -4.01
CA PHE A 21 -26.30 9.68 -4.13
C PHE A 21 -26.16 9.13 -2.72
N ALA A 22 -27.10 8.26 -2.33
CA ALA A 22 -26.85 7.38 -1.21
C ALA A 22 -25.80 6.36 -1.72
N PRO A 23 -24.52 6.43 -1.30
CA PRO A 23 -23.62 5.32 -1.55
C PRO A 23 -24.27 4.07 -0.96
N PRO A 24 -24.19 2.90 -1.63
CA PRO A 24 -24.66 1.66 -1.03
C PRO A 24 -24.05 1.55 0.36
N MET A 25 -24.91 1.35 1.37
CA MET A 25 -24.45 0.99 2.70
C MET A 25 -23.57 -0.25 2.54
N ILE A 26 -22.28 -0.11 2.82
CA ILE A 26 -21.33 -1.22 2.87
C ILE A 26 -21.73 -2.05 4.09
N GLU A 27 -22.64 -2.99 3.89
CA GLU A 27 -22.99 -4.00 4.88
C GLU A 27 -21.76 -4.88 5.10
N SER A 28 -21.13 -4.72 6.27
CA SER A 28 -19.96 -5.46 6.74
C SER A 28 -18.70 -5.26 5.87
N ALA A 29 -17.85 -4.33 6.30
CA ALA A 29 -16.45 -4.33 5.89
C ALA A 29 -15.80 -5.59 6.48
N LYS A 30 -15.69 -6.65 5.67
CA LYS A 30 -14.68 -7.69 5.84
C LYS A 30 -13.43 -7.13 5.20
N ALA A 31 -12.64 -6.43 6.00
CA ALA A 31 -11.34 -5.94 5.65
C ALA A 31 -10.33 -6.77 6.43
N ASP A 32 -9.37 -7.37 5.74
CA ASP A 32 -8.16 -8.00 6.24
C ASP A 32 -7.47 -7.05 7.20
N GLU A 33 -6.91 -7.67 8.24
CA GLU A 33 -6.33 -7.02 9.38
C GLU A 33 -4.91 -6.57 9.05
N ASN A 34 -4.78 -5.63 8.12
CA ASN A 34 -3.53 -4.90 7.89
C ASN A 34 -3.30 -3.87 9.05
N LEU A 35 -3.41 -4.35 10.29
CA LEU A 35 -3.46 -3.58 11.53
C LEU A 35 -2.11 -2.97 11.91
N LEU A 36 -1.01 -3.52 11.40
CA LEU A 36 0.35 -3.20 11.86
C LEU A 36 1.25 -2.55 10.82
N GLY A 37 0.74 -2.29 9.60
CA GLY A 37 1.40 -1.55 8.52
C GLY A 37 2.60 -2.23 7.86
N TYR A 38 3.46 -2.91 8.63
CA TYR A 38 4.67 -3.61 8.15
C TYR A 38 4.70 -5.09 8.55
N THR A 39 3.71 -5.56 9.31
CA THR A 39 3.66 -6.96 9.78
C THR A 39 2.32 -7.54 9.42
N VAL A 40 2.36 -8.70 8.77
CA VAL A 40 1.20 -9.40 8.23
C VAL A 40 0.81 -10.55 9.15
N GLY A 41 -0.51 -10.72 9.36
CA GLY A 41 -1.09 -11.84 10.08
C GLY A 41 -1.05 -13.17 9.30
N ALA A 42 -1.20 -14.28 10.02
CA ALA A 42 -1.29 -15.61 9.43
C ALA A 42 -2.65 -15.87 8.74
N GLU A 43 -3.62 -15.00 8.98
CA GLU A 43 -4.99 -15.12 8.48
C GLU A 43 -5.06 -14.84 6.96
N THR A 44 -6.05 -15.46 6.32
CA THR A 44 -6.36 -15.29 4.90
C THR A 44 -7.79 -14.82 4.73
N THR A 45 -8.06 -14.06 3.67
CA THR A 45 -9.45 -13.75 3.29
C THR A 45 -10.26 -15.03 3.15
N PRO A 46 -11.44 -15.16 3.80
CA PRO A 46 -12.28 -16.35 3.73
C PRO A 46 -12.72 -16.67 2.30
N LYS A 47 -13.11 -17.92 2.03
CA LYS A 47 -13.50 -18.36 0.68
C LYS A 47 -14.58 -17.46 0.07
N GLY A 48 -14.29 -16.93 -1.11
CA GLY A 48 -15.19 -16.04 -1.85
C GLY A 48 -15.28 -14.61 -1.32
N GLY A 49 -14.62 -14.30 -0.20
CA GLY A 49 -14.38 -12.94 0.27
C GLY A 49 -13.53 -12.17 -0.72
N ASN A 50 -13.73 -10.86 -0.78
CA ASN A 50 -12.99 -9.98 -1.68
C ASN A 50 -12.73 -8.67 -0.98
N GLU A 51 -11.56 -8.11 -1.22
CA GLU A 51 -11.14 -6.85 -0.62
C GLU A 51 -10.45 -5.98 -1.65
N LEU A 52 -10.48 -4.67 -1.41
CA LEU A 52 -9.90 -3.67 -2.30
C LEU A 52 -9.20 -2.62 -1.43
N TYR A 53 -7.89 -2.52 -1.56
CA TYR A 53 -7.08 -1.54 -0.83
C TYR A 53 -6.43 -0.54 -1.77
N LEU A 54 -6.37 0.71 -1.34
CA LEU A 54 -5.54 1.74 -1.95
C LEU A 54 -4.51 2.20 -0.94
N TRP A 55 -3.25 1.82 -1.18
CA TRP A 55 -2.10 2.26 -0.42
C TRP A 55 -1.51 3.52 -1.04
N ASN A 56 -1.17 4.49 -0.20
CA ASN A 56 -0.36 5.64 -0.58
C ASN A 56 0.74 5.85 0.46
N THR A 57 1.95 5.39 0.13
CA THR A 57 3.12 5.53 0.99
C THR A 57 3.94 6.72 0.54
N VAL A 58 4.13 7.68 1.45
CA VAL A 58 4.84 8.92 1.17
C VAL A 58 6.26 8.85 1.72
N HIS A 59 7.24 8.88 0.82
CA HIS A 59 8.66 8.97 1.14
C HIS A 59 9.12 10.42 1.00
N THR A 60 9.72 10.99 2.04
CA THR A 60 10.26 12.36 1.99
C THR A 60 11.62 12.43 2.66
N GLY A 61 12.43 13.39 2.21
CA GLY A 61 13.74 13.66 2.80
C GLY A 61 14.82 12.68 2.34
N LYS A 62 16.01 13.22 2.10
CA LYS A 62 17.27 12.52 1.83
C LYS A 62 18.41 13.38 2.39
N ARG A 63 19.67 13.06 2.09
CA ARG A 63 20.86 13.70 2.69
C ARG A 63 20.90 15.21 2.47
N GLN A 64 20.45 15.69 1.31
CA GLN A 64 20.37 17.12 0.98
C GLN A 64 19.28 17.38 -0.08
N GLY A 65 19.20 18.60 -0.62
CA GLY A 65 18.21 18.95 -1.65
C GLY A 65 16.76 18.78 -1.19
N SER A 66 15.84 18.59 -2.16
CA SER A 66 14.45 18.25 -1.88
C SER A 66 14.12 16.88 -2.47
N TYR A 67 13.53 15.99 -1.70
CA TYR A 67 13.06 14.69 -2.18
C TYR A 67 11.67 14.38 -1.63
N ARG A 68 10.76 14.04 -2.55
CA ARG A 68 9.47 13.44 -2.26
C ARG A 68 9.17 12.37 -3.31
N ALA A 69 8.72 11.22 -2.86
CA ALA A 69 8.08 10.22 -3.71
C ALA A 69 6.78 9.72 -3.06
N ASP A 70 5.70 9.63 -3.83
CA ASP A 70 4.43 9.01 -3.41
C ASP A 70 4.31 7.66 -4.13
N TYR A 71 4.15 6.58 -3.38
CA TYR A 71 4.02 5.21 -3.90
C TYR A 71 2.57 4.78 -3.75
N PHE A 72 1.93 4.49 -4.87
CA PHE A 72 0.54 4.04 -4.92
C PHE A 72 0.49 2.56 -5.24
N ARG A 73 -0.26 1.79 -4.44
CA ARG A 73 -0.60 0.40 -4.75
C ARG A 73 -2.10 0.23 -4.65
N LEU A 74 -2.75 -0.16 -5.74
CA LEU A 74 -4.15 -0.56 -5.76
C LEU A 74 -4.21 -2.08 -5.77
N GLU A 75 -4.73 -2.65 -4.70
CA GLU A 75 -4.77 -4.08 -4.45
C GLU A 75 -6.21 -4.59 -4.55
N TYR A 76 -6.39 -5.73 -5.21
CA TYR A 76 -7.60 -6.53 -5.11
C TYR A 76 -7.25 -7.93 -4.60
N GLU A 77 -7.78 -8.29 -3.44
CA GLU A 77 -7.61 -9.60 -2.81
C GLU A 77 -8.88 -10.45 -3.00
N ARG A 78 -8.69 -11.77 -3.15
CA ARG A 78 -9.76 -12.76 -3.09
C ARG A 78 -9.37 -14.02 -2.32
N GLY A 79 -10.24 -14.45 -1.42
CA GLY A 79 -10.15 -15.76 -0.77
C GLY A 79 -10.53 -16.88 -1.75
N LEU A 80 -9.56 -17.73 -2.09
CA LEU A 80 -9.76 -18.89 -2.97
C LEU A 80 -10.34 -20.08 -2.20
N THR A 81 -9.86 -20.28 -0.97
CA THR A 81 -10.38 -21.20 0.05
C THR A 81 -10.39 -20.49 1.40
N ASP A 82 -10.79 -21.17 2.48
CA ASP A 82 -10.77 -20.58 3.83
C ASP A 82 -9.36 -20.44 4.44
N ASP A 83 -8.34 -20.87 3.70
CA ASP A 83 -6.94 -20.94 4.11
C ASP A 83 -5.96 -20.57 2.98
N LEU A 84 -6.46 -20.02 1.86
CA LEU A 84 -5.67 -19.56 0.71
C LEU A 84 -6.33 -18.31 0.13
N SER A 85 -5.60 -17.21 0.12
CA SER A 85 -5.97 -15.99 -0.62
C SER A 85 -4.92 -15.65 -1.67
N ALA A 86 -5.35 -14.87 -2.66
CA ALA A 86 -4.47 -14.33 -3.68
C ALA A 86 -4.87 -12.90 -3.99
N SER A 87 -3.88 -12.06 -4.28
CA SER A 87 -4.06 -10.64 -4.53
C SER A 87 -3.33 -10.21 -5.79
N VAL A 88 -3.87 -9.19 -6.45
CA VAL A 88 -3.23 -8.53 -7.59
C VAL A 88 -3.13 -7.05 -7.31
N TYR A 89 -1.98 -6.47 -7.67
CA TYR A 89 -1.68 -5.07 -7.42
C TYR A 89 -1.41 -4.33 -8.72
N LEU A 90 -1.89 -3.08 -8.81
CA LEU A 90 -1.42 -2.10 -9.77
C LEU A 90 -0.59 -1.06 -9.03
N ASN A 91 0.66 -0.89 -9.44
CA ASN A 91 1.64 -0.05 -8.77
C ASN A 91 1.90 1.22 -9.57
N GLY A 92 2.15 2.33 -8.87
CA GLY A 92 2.49 3.60 -9.49
C GLY A 92 3.33 4.49 -8.59
N TYR A 93 4.21 5.27 -9.19
CA TYR A 93 5.09 6.19 -8.47
C TYR A 93 4.88 7.62 -8.95
N ARG A 94 4.95 8.55 -8.01
CA ARG A 94 5.09 9.98 -8.28
C ARG A 94 6.37 10.49 -7.63
N HIS A 95 7.32 10.91 -8.45
CA HIS A 95 8.57 11.52 -7.99
C HIS A 95 8.51 13.04 -8.13
N ASN A 96 8.98 13.75 -7.12
CA ASN A 96 9.23 15.18 -7.14
C ASN A 96 10.48 15.50 -6.32
N TYR A 97 11.60 15.69 -7.00
CA TYR A 97 12.86 16.04 -6.35
C TYR A 97 13.65 17.09 -7.12
N SER A 98 14.56 17.75 -6.42
CA SER A 98 15.44 18.77 -6.97
C SER A 98 16.75 18.89 -6.19
N GLY A 99 17.79 19.37 -6.87
CA GLY A 99 19.14 19.52 -6.32
C GLY A 99 19.94 18.24 -6.51
N SER A 100 20.46 17.69 -5.41
CA SER A 100 21.24 16.45 -5.43
C SER A 100 20.91 15.63 -4.18
N PRO A 101 19.67 15.09 -4.05
CA PRO A 101 19.24 14.48 -2.80
C PRO A 101 20.10 13.31 -2.32
N VAL A 102 20.66 12.57 -3.27
CA VAL A 102 21.65 11.52 -3.05
C VAL A 102 22.75 11.71 -4.10
N PRO A 103 23.86 12.40 -3.77
CA PRO A 103 24.90 12.72 -4.75
C PRO A 103 25.45 11.47 -5.44
N GLY A 104 25.48 11.46 -6.77
CA GLY A 104 25.96 10.34 -7.59
C GLY A 104 24.89 9.29 -7.92
N GLU A 105 23.68 9.41 -7.38
CA GLU A 105 22.55 8.49 -7.61
C GLU A 105 21.29 9.25 -8.03
N ILE A 106 20.93 10.30 -7.28
CA ILE A 106 19.80 11.19 -7.56
C ILE A 106 20.32 12.62 -7.67
N ASP A 107 20.46 13.09 -8.91
CA ASP A 107 20.97 14.42 -9.24
C ASP A 107 20.04 15.17 -10.20
N GLY A 108 20.04 16.50 -10.12
CA GLY A 108 19.21 17.37 -10.94
C GLY A 108 17.80 17.50 -10.39
N GLY A 109 16.79 17.31 -11.24
CA GLY A 109 15.40 17.41 -10.81
C GLY A 109 14.46 16.59 -11.68
N LEU A 110 13.49 15.95 -11.03
CA LEU A 110 12.48 15.14 -11.67
C LEU A 110 11.12 15.49 -11.08
N LYS A 111 10.13 15.65 -11.95
CA LYS A 111 8.72 15.74 -11.58
C LYS A 111 7.91 14.85 -12.52
N GLN A 112 7.49 13.69 -12.03
CA GLN A 112 6.89 12.67 -12.87
C GLN A 112 5.88 11.84 -12.07
N THR A 113 4.84 11.39 -12.75
CA THR A 113 3.92 10.35 -12.25
C THR A 113 3.84 9.26 -13.31
N LYS A 114 3.99 8.00 -12.92
CA LYS A 114 3.92 6.84 -13.81
C LYS A 114 3.24 5.67 -13.13
N LEU A 115 2.50 4.89 -13.90
CA LEU A 115 2.23 3.49 -13.55
C LEU A 115 3.57 2.75 -13.60
N SER A 116 3.96 2.10 -12.50
CA SER A 116 5.27 1.48 -12.38
C SER A 116 5.23 0.00 -12.74
N GLY A 117 4.11 -0.69 -12.49
CA GLY A 117 4.10 -2.12 -12.64
C GLY A 117 2.89 -2.81 -12.03
N PHE A 118 3.05 -4.10 -11.77
CA PHE A 118 2.04 -4.92 -11.09
C PHE A 118 2.72 -5.91 -10.15
N SER A 119 1.96 -6.37 -9.15
CA SER A 119 2.37 -7.46 -8.27
C SER A 119 1.29 -8.55 -8.24
N VAL A 120 1.70 -9.79 -8.00
CA VAL A 120 0.81 -10.91 -7.71
C VAL A 120 1.26 -11.54 -6.41
N GLU A 121 0.32 -11.69 -5.48
CA GLU A 121 0.57 -12.24 -4.16
C GLU A 121 -0.28 -13.49 -3.93
N VAL A 122 0.27 -14.44 -3.19
CA VAL A 122 -0.45 -15.59 -2.66
C VAL A 122 -0.10 -15.79 -1.19
N LYS A 123 -1.13 -15.96 -0.36
CA LYS A 123 -1.00 -16.24 1.09
C LYS A 123 -1.73 -17.52 1.43
N LYS A 124 -1.02 -18.47 2.05
CA LYS A 124 -1.55 -19.78 2.47
C LYS A 124 -1.43 -19.91 3.99
N MET A 125 -2.57 -19.96 4.68
CA MET A 125 -2.62 -20.30 6.10
C MET A 125 -2.44 -21.81 6.27
N LEU A 126 -1.41 -22.22 7.00
CA LEU A 126 -1.11 -23.62 7.31
C LEU A 126 -1.75 -24.04 8.63
N LEU A 127 -1.69 -23.16 9.63
CA LEU A 127 -2.31 -23.31 10.95
C LEU A 127 -3.08 -22.04 11.27
N SER A 128 -4.29 -22.18 11.79
CA SER A 128 -5.14 -21.05 12.10
C SER A 128 -4.82 -20.50 13.49
N PRO A 129 -4.55 -19.19 13.64
CA PRO A 129 -4.25 -18.59 14.94
C PRO A 129 -5.39 -18.69 15.97
N TYR A 130 -6.62 -18.99 15.51
CA TYR A 130 -7.81 -19.10 16.37
C TYR A 130 -8.35 -20.53 16.51
N LYS A 131 -7.85 -21.49 15.72
CA LYS A 131 -8.23 -22.91 15.85
C LYS A 131 -7.09 -23.76 16.40
N ASP A 132 -5.85 -23.34 16.17
CA ASP A 132 -4.63 -24.03 16.57
C ASP A 132 -3.85 -23.20 17.61
N ASP A 133 -2.91 -23.83 18.31
CA ASP A 133 -2.10 -23.18 19.37
C ASP A 133 -1.15 -22.07 18.88
N LEU A 134 -0.87 -22.06 17.57
CA LEU A 134 -0.01 -21.12 16.86
C LEU A 134 -0.49 -21.01 15.41
N GLY A 135 -0.74 -19.78 14.96
CA GLY A 135 -0.99 -19.48 13.56
C GLY A 135 0.31 -19.51 12.76
N VAL A 136 0.26 -20.15 11.59
CA VAL A 136 1.39 -20.23 10.67
C VAL A 136 0.90 -20.03 9.25
N ALA A 137 1.56 -19.16 8.49
CA ALA A 137 1.25 -18.96 7.08
C ALA A 137 2.51 -18.83 6.22
N LEU A 138 2.36 -19.17 4.94
CA LEU A 138 3.32 -18.89 3.88
C LEU A 138 2.78 -17.78 3.00
N TYR A 139 3.67 -16.91 2.57
CA TYR A 139 3.37 -15.78 1.72
C TYR A 139 4.40 -15.71 0.60
N GLY A 140 3.95 -15.34 -0.59
CA GLY A 140 4.83 -15.02 -1.70
C GLY A 140 4.25 -13.91 -2.56
N GLU A 141 5.07 -12.92 -2.89
CA GLU A 141 4.75 -11.84 -3.83
C GLU A 141 5.76 -11.85 -4.98
N LEU A 142 5.27 -11.71 -6.21
CA LEU A 142 6.07 -11.47 -7.40
C LEU A 142 5.70 -10.09 -7.96
N THR A 143 6.69 -9.22 -8.06
CA THR A 143 6.53 -7.86 -8.57
C THR A 143 7.30 -7.68 -9.87
N TYR A 144 6.68 -7.00 -10.83
CA TYR A 144 7.32 -6.51 -12.05
C TYR A 144 7.24 -4.98 -12.08
N ASP A 145 8.39 -4.32 -12.17
CA ASP A 145 8.49 -2.87 -12.23
C ASP A 145 9.17 -2.37 -13.50
N THR A 146 8.71 -1.22 -13.96
CA THR A 146 9.22 -0.49 -15.14
C THR A 146 9.83 0.86 -14.77
N VAL A 147 9.69 1.25 -13.51
CA VAL A 147 10.18 2.50 -12.95
C VAL A 147 10.84 2.18 -11.63
N ASP A 148 12.09 2.62 -11.47
CA ASP A 148 12.80 2.51 -10.22
C ASP A 148 12.10 3.33 -9.13
N SER A 149 11.80 2.70 -8.00
CA SER A 149 10.97 3.29 -6.96
C SER A 149 11.66 4.51 -6.32
N ILE A 150 12.99 4.54 -6.26
CA ILE A 150 13.75 5.58 -5.56
C ILE A 150 14.07 6.76 -6.49
N THR A 151 14.63 6.49 -7.66
CA THR A 151 15.19 7.46 -8.60
C THR A 151 14.17 7.95 -9.64
N GLY A 152 13.13 7.15 -9.92
CA GLY A 152 12.19 7.38 -11.01
C GLY A 152 12.74 7.07 -12.41
N ALA A 153 13.91 6.44 -12.49
CA ALA A 153 14.50 5.99 -13.75
C ALA A 153 13.66 4.87 -14.39
N GLY A 154 13.75 4.73 -15.71
CA GLY A 154 13.08 3.63 -16.41
C GLY A 154 13.89 2.34 -16.28
N ILE A 155 13.29 1.29 -15.75
CA ILE A 155 13.93 -0.02 -15.58
C ILE A 155 13.09 -1.14 -16.21
N ARG A 156 13.60 -2.37 -16.13
CA ARG A 156 12.83 -3.61 -16.16
C ARG A 156 13.28 -4.44 -14.98
N GLY A 157 12.47 -4.45 -13.93
CA GLY A 157 12.76 -5.10 -12.67
C GLY A 157 11.81 -6.25 -12.37
N TRP A 158 12.33 -7.27 -11.72
CA TRP A 158 11.57 -8.35 -11.11
C TRP A 158 12.01 -8.51 -9.66
N GLU A 159 11.04 -8.69 -8.78
CA GLU A 159 11.27 -8.91 -7.36
C GLU A 159 10.40 -10.07 -6.90
N ILE A 160 10.97 -10.97 -6.12
CA ILE A 160 10.25 -12.02 -5.42
C ILE A 160 10.45 -11.85 -3.92
N GLU A 161 9.36 -11.71 -3.20
CA GLU A 161 9.32 -11.61 -1.75
C GLU A 161 8.63 -12.85 -1.20
N THR A 162 9.18 -13.46 -0.16
CA THR A 162 8.55 -14.61 0.51
C THR A 162 8.61 -14.44 2.01
N LYS A 163 7.52 -14.78 2.70
CA LYS A 163 7.46 -14.71 4.18
C LYS A 163 7.01 -16.03 4.79
N LEU A 164 7.65 -16.40 5.88
CA LEU A 164 7.12 -17.33 6.87
C LEU A 164 6.54 -16.52 8.03
N ILE A 165 5.25 -16.68 8.27
CA ILE A 165 4.48 -15.86 9.19
C ILE A 165 4.09 -16.71 10.40
N PHE A 166 4.33 -16.17 11.60
CA PHE A 166 3.88 -16.73 12.87
C PHE A 166 2.96 -15.73 13.57
N GLN A 167 1.83 -16.21 14.09
CA GLN A 167 0.88 -15.40 14.85
C GLN A 167 0.38 -16.17 16.07
N LYS A 168 0.37 -15.52 17.24
CA LYS A 168 -0.26 -16.08 18.44
C LYS A 168 -1.08 -15.00 19.17
N PRO A 169 -2.41 -15.16 19.22
CA PRO A 169 -3.24 -14.35 20.10
C PRO A 169 -3.05 -14.77 21.56
N PHE A 170 -3.07 -13.78 22.45
CA PHE A 170 -3.10 -13.92 23.90
C PHE A 170 -4.26 -13.09 24.45
N MET A 171 -4.71 -13.41 25.67
CA MET A 171 -5.76 -12.65 26.37
C MET A 171 -7.02 -12.48 25.49
N ASP A 172 -7.50 -13.58 24.91
CA ASP A 172 -8.65 -13.59 24.00
C ASP A 172 -8.51 -12.63 22.80
N GLY A 173 -7.28 -12.50 22.27
CA GLY A 173 -6.96 -11.66 21.11
C GLY A 173 -6.65 -10.20 21.43
N GLN A 174 -6.70 -9.79 22.70
CA GLN A 174 -6.32 -8.42 23.09
C GLN A 174 -4.84 -8.11 22.89
N LEU A 175 -4.00 -9.15 22.98
CA LEU A 175 -2.57 -9.06 22.69
C LEU A 175 -2.26 -10.03 21.55
N GLN A 176 -1.67 -9.54 20.49
CA GLN A 176 -1.24 -10.36 19.35
C GLN A 176 0.28 -10.36 19.29
N TRP A 177 0.89 -11.53 19.29
CA TRP A 177 2.29 -11.69 18.90
C TRP A 177 2.36 -12.08 17.44
N LEU A 178 3.08 -11.30 16.63
CA LEU A 178 3.32 -11.59 15.23
C LEU A 178 4.81 -11.55 14.93
N THR A 179 5.27 -12.42 14.04
CA THR A 179 6.63 -12.41 13.52
C THR A 179 6.60 -12.85 12.07
N ASN A 180 7.26 -12.09 11.19
CA ASN A 180 7.46 -12.45 9.80
C ASN A 180 8.97 -12.65 9.59
N ILE A 181 9.35 -13.78 9.01
CA ILE A 181 10.70 -14.01 8.51
C ILE A 181 10.60 -13.87 7.00
N GLU A 182 11.29 -12.86 6.47
CA GLU A 182 11.20 -12.43 5.08
C GLU A 182 12.48 -12.76 4.34
N LEU A 183 12.34 -13.13 3.07
CA LEU A 183 13.42 -13.27 2.10
C LEU A 183 12.99 -12.55 0.83
N GLU A 184 13.87 -11.71 0.31
CA GLU A 184 13.60 -10.90 -0.88
C GLU A 184 14.74 -11.08 -1.89
N ALA A 185 14.40 -11.30 -3.16
CA ALA A 185 15.37 -11.30 -4.24
C ALA A 185 14.88 -10.42 -5.39
N GLU A 186 15.74 -9.49 -5.81
CA GLU A 186 15.41 -8.55 -6.89
C GLU A 186 16.46 -8.60 -8.01
N THR A 187 16.01 -8.27 -9.22
CA THR A 187 16.86 -7.92 -10.34
C THR A 187 16.28 -6.73 -11.07
N ALA A 188 17.11 -5.75 -11.42
CA ALA A 188 16.68 -4.57 -12.15
C ALA A 188 17.64 -4.31 -13.31
N LYS A 189 17.09 -4.15 -14.52
CA LYS A 189 17.84 -3.70 -15.69
C LYS A 189 17.50 -2.24 -16.00
N ASP A 190 18.49 -1.35 -15.91
CA ASP A 190 18.32 0.04 -16.31
C ASP A 190 18.14 0.14 -17.83
N ASN A 191 17.12 0.88 -18.28
CA ASN A 191 16.78 0.94 -19.70
C ASN A 191 17.72 1.85 -20.51
N THR A 192 18.49 2.72 -19.86
CA THR A 192 19.37 3.71 -20.51
C THR A 192 20.79 3.16 -20.67
N SER A 193 21.38 2.71 -19.58
CA SER A 193 22.73 2.14 -19.50
C SER A 193 22.76 0.66 -19.87
N GLY A 194 21.65 -0.05 -19.72
CA GLY A 194 21.57 -1.50 -19.92
C GLY A 194 22.19 -2.32 -18.80
N MET A 195 22.70 -1.67 -17.74
CA MET A 195 23.27 -2.31 -16.56
C MET A 195 22.21 -3.15 -15.83
N VAL A 196 22.64 -4.26 -15.24
CA VAL A 196 21.79 -5.15 -14.45
C VAL A 196 22.31 -5.17 -13.03
N GLU A 197 21.41 -4.92 -12.10
CA GLU A 197 21.64 -5.01 -10.66
C GLU A 197 20.83 -6.18 -10.10
N SER A 198 21.32 -6.78 -9.02
CA SER A 198 20.62 -7.87 -8.32
C SER A 198 20.96 -7.83 -6.85
N ALA A 199 19.96 -8.06 -6.01
CA ALA A 199 20.12 -8.12 -4.57
C ALA A 199 19.35 -9.31 -3.99
N LEU A 200 19.79 -9.73 -2.81
CA LEU A 200 19.16 -10.74 -1.98
C LEU A 200 19.25 -10.27 -0.53
N ALA A 201 18.12 -10.21 0.16
CA ALA A 201 18.00 -9.78 1.55
C ALA A 201 17.30 -10.85 2.40
#